data_AF-A0A451BH71-F1
#
_entry.id   AF-A0A451BH71-F1
#
_cell.length_a   1.000
_cell.length_b   1.000
_cell.length_c   1.000
_cell.angle_alpha   90.00
_cell.angle_beta   90.00
_cell.angle_gamma   90.00
#
_symmetry.space_group_name_H-M   'P 1'
#
loop_
_entity.id
_entity.type
_entity.pdbx_description
1 polymer ?
#
loop_
_entity_poly.entity_id
_entity_poly.type
_entity_poly.pdbx_seq_one_letter_code
_entity_poly.pdbx_strand_id
1 'polypeptide(L)' 'MFDNDIFEKWLDTKSQEIVEKMGQGEQLRTEEMMVLVLKAQSNH' A
#
# COMPACT_ATOMS: atom_id res chain seq x y z
N MET A 1 -21.38 -1.48 -9.33
CA MET A 1 -19.98 -1.05 -9.18
C MET A 1 -19.58 -1.48 -7.77
N PHE A 2 -19.21 -2.76 -7.63
CA PHE A 2 -18.87 -3.36 -6.34
C PHE A 2 -17.43 -2.93 -5.97
N ASP A 3 -17.20 -2.62 -4.71
CA ASP A 3 -15.90 -2.71 -4.01
C ASP A 3 -14.74 -1.73 -4.29
N ASN A 4 -14.86 -0.73 -5.17
CA ASN A 4 -13.76 0.23 -5.35
C ASN A 4 -13.37 0.95 -4.04
N ASP A 5 -14.32 1.32 -3.19
CA ASP A 5 -14.02 2.05 -1.95
C ASP A 5 -13.30 1.20 -0.90
N ILE A 6 -13.59 -0.10 -0.81
CA ILE A 6 -13.02 -0.96 0.24
C ILE A 6 -11.59 -1.31 -0.13
N PHE A 7 -11.35 -1.66 -1.39
CA PHE A 7 -10.01 -1.96 -1.87
C PHE A 7 -9.11 -0.72 -1.83
N GLU A 8 -9.60 0.44 -2.28
CA GLU A 8 -8.81 1.68 -2.25
C GLU A 8 -8.49 2.14 -0.82
N LYS A 9 -9.48 2.12 0.09
CA LYS A 9 -9.23 2.46 1.50
C LYS A 9 -8.25 1.50 2.17
N TRP A 10 -8.34 0.21 1.84
CA TRP A 10 -7.39 -0.78 2.33
C TRP A 10 -5.98 -0.54 1.78
N LEU A 11 -5.88 -0.25 0.48
CA LEU A 11 -4.63 0.02 -0.22
C LEU A 11 -3.94 1.28 0.33
N ASP A 12 -4.71 2.34 0.58
CA ASP A 12 -4.24 3.55 1.25
C ASP A 12 -3.67 3.25 2.63
N THR A 13 -4.48 2.61 3.48
CA THR A 13 -4.08 2.27 4.86
C THR A 13 -2.80 1.44 4.87
N LYS A 14 -2.72 0.41 4.02
CA LYS A 14 -1.55 -0.47 3.96
C LYS A 14 -0.31 0.22 3.40
N SER A 15 -0.47 1.05 2.37
CA SER A 15 0.65 1.82 1.81
C SER A 15 1.27 2.74 2.86
N GLN A 16 0.43 3.37 3.70
CA GLN A 16 0.90 4.26 4.76
C GLN A 16 1.64 3.50 5.88
N GLU A 17 1.10 2.38 6.34
CA GLU A 17 1.79 1.50 7.32
C GLU A 17 3.18 1.06 6.82
N ILE A 18 3.30 0.75 5.51
CA ILE A 18 4.55 0.31 4.89
C ILE A 18 5.56 1.46 4.82
N VAL A 19 5.12 2.66 4.46
CA VAL A 19 5.98 3.86 4.43
C VAL A 19 6.47 4.21 5.83
N GLU A 20 5.63 4.08 6.86
CA GLU A 20 6.01 4.31 8.25
C GLU A 20 7.11 3.32 8.71
N LYS A 21 6.94 2.03 8.42
CA LYS A 21 7.96 1.00 8.70
C LYS A 21 9.28 1.28 7.98
N MET A 22 9.21 1.67 6.71
CA MET A 22 10.39 2.06 5.94
C MET A 22 11.10 3.28 6.57
N GLY A 23 10.33 4.26 7.04
CA GLY A 23 10.85 5.43 7.76
C GLY A 23 11.50 5.09 9.11
N GLN A 24 11.09 4.00 9.74
CA GLN A 24 11.70 3.45 10.96
C GLN A 24 12.96 2.60 10.68
N GLY A 25 13.31 2.40 9.41
CA GLY A 25 14.47 1.59 8.99
C GLY A 25 14.20 0.09 8.99
N GLU A 26 12.93 -0.34 9.09
CA GLU A 26 12.56 -1.74 8.96
C GLU A 26 12.69 -2.21 7.50
N GLN A 27 13.15 -3.45 7.32
CA GLN A 27 13.26 -4.04 5.99
C GLN A 27 11.86 -4.42 5.47
N LEU A 28 11.52 -3.92 4.28
CA LEU A 28 10.27 -4.28 3.61
C LEU A 28 10.33 -5.69 3.04
N ARG A 29 9.26 -6.45 3.24
CA ARG A 29 9.07 -7.75 2.61
C ARG A 29 8.60 -7.58 1.16
N THR A 30 8.74 -8.64 0.37
CA THR A 30 8.35 -8.65 -1.05
C THR A 30 6.87 -8.33 -1.24
N GLU A 31 6.00 -8.80 -0.34
CA GLU A 31 4.57 -8.51 -0.37
C GLU A 31 4.27 -7.03 -0.10
N GLU A 32 5.02 -6.40 0.81
CA GLU A 32 4.87 -4.99 1.14
C GLU A 32 5.32 -4.10 -0.03
N MET A 33 6.37 -4.49 -0.74
CA MET A 33 6.74 -3.83 -2.01
C MET A 33 5.63 -3.94 -3.07
N MET A 34 4.95 -5.09 -3.16
CA MET A 34 3.86 -5.28 -4.12
C MET A 34 2.69 -4.34 -3.86
N VAL A 35 2.35 -4.10 -2.59
CA VAL A 35 1.30 -3.14 -2.19
C VAL A 35 1.65 -1.72 -2.65
N LEU A 36 2.90 -1.29 -2.52
CA LEU A 36 3.35 0.03 -3.00
C LEU A 36 3.24 0.17 -4.52
N VAL A 37 3.59 -0.89 -5.27
CA VAL A 37 3.44 -0.92 -6.73
C VAL A 37 1.97 -0.81 -7.13
N LEU A 38 1.08 -1.56 -6.46
CA LEU A 38 -0.37 -1.48 -6.72
C LEU A 38 -0.92 -0.08 -6.43
N LYS A 39 -0.47 0.57 -5.35
CA LYS A 39 -0.87 1.95 -5.04
C LYS A 39 -0.39 2.94 -6.10
N ALA A 40 0.83 2.78 -6.60
CA ALA A 40 1.36 3.62 -7.68
C ALA A 40 0.59 3.46 -9.00
N GLN A 41 0.03 2.28 -9.27
CA GLN A 41 -0.82 2.03 -10.45
C GLN A 41 -2.25 2.53 -10.28
N SER A 42 -2.80 2.47 -9.06
CA SER A 42 -4.15 2.95 -8.74
C SER A 42 -4.26 4.49 -8.77
N ASN A 43 -3.17 5.20 -8.53
CA ASN A 43 -3.13 6.66 -8.54
C ASN A 43 -3.11 7.28 -9.97
N HIS A 44 -3.35 6.48 -11.01
CA HIS A 44 -3.42 6.85 -12.44
C HIS A 44 -4.76 6.40 -13.03
#